data_AF-A0A1H0BHC5-F1
#
_entry.id   AF-A0A1H0BHC5-F1
#
_cell.length_a   1.000
_cell.length_b   1.000
_cell.length_c   1.000
_cell.angle_alpha   90.00
_cell.angle_beta   90.00
_cell.angle_gamma   90.00
#
_symmetry.space_group_name_H-M   'P 1'
#
loop_
_entity.id
_entity.type
_entity.pdbx_description
1 polymer ?
#
loop_
_entity_poly.entity_id
_entity_poly.type
_entity_poly.pdbx_seq_one_letter_code
_entity_poly.pdbx_strand_id
1 'polypeptide(L)'
;MLAAGASAGIPRRGEATGRTPLRATGSCAVGHIRCGTLRTVQTRRLTASLAVLVALAGVAGCRTDPSVAAYVGEEQVTVDELETAVDSRLEDPALAEAAAGREDEFTRLVLTRLVQAELYDRFAERYGVTVDDGDVQARLDELLAGEDPEAVYAQAASQGVARADVRETVRQQLLRQRVAESQGLAGAASEEQLRAAYEEQLPALSQVSLGYVNVPDQAAADAAVAALQADPAAYPAIAAQYPGEATLPEVAPRSAELVPPPLADAVASAAPNTATSLTVPDLPGVLVVFVGEPVVPTFEEVRPQLEEAAQGETDTAAQELVAQVREGVDITVNPRFGVIEEGAIVPSDGGVVDLLEEAGGTAPAAAGD
;
A
#
# COMPACT_ATOMS: atom_id res chain seq x y z
N MET A 1 -35.39 -9.54 -8.02
CA MET A 1 -36.57 -9.41 -8.91
C MET A 1 -36.20 -8.40 -9.99
N LEU A 2 -36.42 -8.74 -11.26
CA LEU A 2 -35.85 -8.16 -12.50
C LEU A 2 -34.35 -8.43 -12.73
N ALA A 3 -33.86 -8.69 -13.94
CA ALA A 3 -34.25 -9.51 -15.08
C ALA A 3 -33.07 -9.47 -16.07
N ALA A 4 -32.72 -10.64 -16.62
CA ALA A 4 -32.02 -10.94 -17.86
C ALA A 4 -31.36 -9.82 -18.71
N GLY A 5 -30.17 -10.14 -19.23
CA GLY A 5 -29.89 -9.80 -20.64
C GLY A 5 -28.44 -9.87 -21.11
N ALA A 6 -28.25 -10.64 -22.18
CA ALA A 6 -27.31 -10.44 -23.29
C ALA A 6 -25.91 -11.09 -23.21
N SER A 7 -25.87 -12.31 -23.75
CA SER A 7 -24.72 -12.97 -24.35
C SER A 7 -24.36 -12.28 -25.67
N ALA A 8 -23.08 -11.89 -25.86
CA ALA A 8 -22.57 -11.37 -27.13
C ALA A 8 -21.38 -12.24 -27.60
N GLY A 9 -21.53 -12.76 -28.81
CA GLY A 9 -20.62 -13.72 -29.43
C GLY A 9 -19.31 -13.13 -29.91
N ILE A 10 -18.25 -13.91 -29.72
CA ILE A 10 -16.88 -13.66 -30.18
C ILE A 10 -16.77 -14.04 -31.66
N PRO A 11 -16.36 -13.13 -32.57
CA PRO A 11 -16.00 -13.53 -33.92
C PRO A 11 -14.59 -14.14 -33.98
N ARG A 12 -14.50 -15.31 -34.61
CA ARG A 12 -13.26 -16.00 -34.97
C ARG A 12 -12.42 -15.13 -35.91
N ARG A 13 -11.18 -14.82 -35.53
CA ARG A 13 -10.19 -14.18 -36.40
C ARG A 13 -9.40 -15.25 -37.15
N GLY A 14 -9.45 -15.15 -38.48
CA GLY A 14 -8.89 -16.10 -39.42
C GLY A 14 -7.37 -16.10 -39.51
N GLU A 15 -6.90 -17.24 -40.00
CA GLU A 15 -5.55 -17.56 -40.44
C GLU A 15 -4.95 -16.52 -41.39
N ALA A 16 -3.70 -16.15 -41.14
CA ALA A 16 -2.82 -15.57 -42.15
C ALA A 16 -1.52 -16.39 -42.20
N THR A 17 -1.50 -17.31 -43.16
CA THR A 17 -0.31 -17.97 -43.68
C THR A 17 0.47 -17.00 -44.56
N GLY A 18 1.80 -16.94 -44.41
CA GLY A 18 2.61 -16.04 -45.24
C GLY A 18 4.10 -16.06 -44.95
N ARG A 19 4.76 -17.20 -45.23
CA ARG A 19 6.22 -17.30 -45.37
C ARG A 19 6.70 -16.43 -46.53
N THR A 20 7.76 -15.64 -46.35
CA THR A 20 8.84 -15.51 -47.35
C THR A 20 10.15 -15.09 -46.67
N PRO A 21 11.28 -15.79 -46.90
CA PRO A 21 12.60 -15.39 -46.42
C PRO A 21 13.36 -14.61 -47.50
N LEU A 22 14.00 -13.50 -47.12
CA LEU A 22 15.04 -12.89 -47.95
C LEU A 22 16.29 -12.63 -47.11
N ARG A 23 17.26 -13.53 -47.32
CA ARG A 23 18.69 -13.24 -47.15
C ARG A 23 19.07 -12.11 -48.11
N ALA A 24 19.70 -11.06 -47.61
CA ALA A 24 20.61 -10.25 -48.40
C ALA A 24 21.83 -9.90 -47.54
N THR A 25 22.95 -10.50 -47.93
CA THR A 25 24.32 -10.14 -47.59
C THR A 25 24.63 -8.70 -48.00
N GLY A 26 25.36 -7.96 -47.16
CA GLY A 26 25.86 -6.63 -47.50
C GLY A 26 26.84 -6.10 -46.46
N SER A 27 28.09 -6.58 -46.54
CA SER A 27 29.26 -5.94 -45.95
C SER A 27 29.62 -4.70 -46.78
N CYS A 28 29.90 -3.56 -46.13
CA CYS A 28 31.05 -2.67 -46.35
C CYS A 28 30.82 -1.24 -45.80
N ALA A 29 31.94 -0.59 -45.46
CA ALA A 29 32.17 0.83 -45.14
C ALA A 29 31.77 1.25 -43.71
N VAL A 30 32.70 1.35 -42.74
CA VAL A 30 33.79 2.34 -42.64
C VAL A 30 33.36 3.71 -43.16
N GLY A 31 32.84 4.53 -42.24
CA GLY A 31 32.52 5.94 -42.46
C GLY A 31 32.72 6.72 -41.17
N HIS A 32 33.92 7.25 -40.97
CA HIS A 32 34.20 8.32 -40.01
C HIS A 32 33.42 9.58 -40.39
N ILE A 33 32.48 10.01 -39.56
CA ILE A 33 31.93 11.37 -39.53
C ILE A 33 31.76 11.75 -38.05
N ARG A 34 32.79 12.39 -37.47
CA ARG A 34 32.83 13.82 -37.13
C ARG A 34 31.71 14.31 -36.20
N CYS A 35 32.12 14.46 -34.93
CA CYS A 35 32.13 15.74 -34.22
C CYS A 35 30.78 16.47 -34.07
N GLY A 36 29.92 15.96 -33.19
CA GLY A 36 28.90 16.75 -32.49
C GLY A 36 29.42 17.12 -31.11
N THR A 37 29.76 18.40 -30.93
CA THR A 37 30.18 18.99 -29.65
C THR A 37 29.03 18.89 -28.63
N LEU A 38 29.14 17.96 -27.69
CA LEU A 38 28.36 17.99 -26.46
C LEU A 38 28.82 19.20 -25.64
N ARG A 39 27.92 20.15 -25.42
CA ARG A 39 28.07 21.21 -24.42
C ARG A 39 28.08 20.54 -23.05
N THR A 40 29.27 20.21 -22.57
CA THR A 40 29.53 19.96 -21.16
C THR A 40 29.26 21.26 -20.41
N VAL A 41 28.19 21.29 -19.62
CA VAL A 41 27.99 22.34 -18.61
C VAL A 41 29.08 22.13 -17.57
N GLN A 42 30.17 22.88 -17.71
CA GLN A 42 31.24 22.95 -16.71
C GLN A 42 30.66 23.60 -15.46
N THR A 43 30.31 22.79 -14.47
CA THR A 43 30.13 23.28 -13.10
C THR A 43 31.48 23.76 -12.62
N ARG A 44 31.66 25.10 -12.63
CA ARG A 44 32.82 25.76 -12.05
C ARG A 44 32.84 25.47 -10.56
N ARG A 45 33.65 24.48 -10.16
CA ARG A 45 34.14 24.34 -8.79
C ARG A 45 34.98 25.57 -8.46
N LEU A 46 34.34 26.59 -7.89
CA LEU A 46 35.04 27.65 -7.19
C LEU A 46 35.47 27.10 -5.85
N THR A 47 36.68 26.55 -5.82
CA THR A 47 37.50 26.43 -4.61
C THR A 47 37.75 27.83 -4.06
N ALA A 48 36.90 28.29 -3.16
CA ALA A 48 37.18 29.42 -2.30
C ALA A 48 37.62 28.90 -0.93
N SER A 49 38.93 28.74 -0.81
CA SER A 49 39.60 28.55 0.47
C SER A 49 39.50 29.86 1.26
N LEU A 50 38.67 29.89 2.31
CA LEU A 50 38.78 30.92 3.34
C LEU A 50 38.62 30.25 4.72
N ALA A 51 39.77 30.13 5.39
CA ALA A 51 39.86 29.75 6.78
C ALA A 51 39.48 30.94 7.66
N VAL A 52 38.43 30.83 8.48
CA VAL A 52 38.22 31.69 9.66
C VAL A 52 37.44 30.93 10.75
N LEU A 53 38.16 30.69 11.85
CA LEU A 53 37.74 30.65 13.26
C LEU A 53 36.55 29.78 13.73
N VAL A 54 36.95 28.74 14.46
CA VAL A 54 36.22 28.08 15.54
C VAL A 54 35.64 29.12 16.51
N ALA A 55 34.31 29.15 16.60
CA ALA A 55 33.58 29.60 17.77
C ALA A 55 32.65 28.46 18.22
N LEU A 56 33.20 27.58 19.08
CA LEU A 56 32.42 26.67 19.90
C LEU A 56 31.64 27.51 20.93
N ALA A 57 30.40 27.85 20.60
CA ALA A 57 29.41 28.33 21.54
C ALA A 57 28.11 27.57 21.25
N GLY A 58 27.56 26.90 22.27
CA GLY A 58 26.32 26.14 22.19
C GLY A 58 25.14 27.05 21.83
N VAL A 59 24.82 27.12 20.55
CA VAL A 59 23.57 27.68 20.04
C VAL A 59 22.64 26.49 19.80
N ALA A 60 21.80 26.18 20.77
CA ALA A 60 20.42 25.82 20.43
C ALA A 60 19.78 27.11 19.90
N GLY A 61 20.23 27.54 18.71
CA GLY A 61 19.85 28.79 18.09
C GLY A 61 18.48 28.61 17.48
N CYS A 62 17.57 29.54 17.77
CA CYS A 62 16.26 29.61 17.15
C CYS A 62 16.43 29.53 15.62
N ARG A 63 16.15 28.35 15.04
CA ARG A 63 16.07 28.12 13.60
C ARG A 63 14.84 28.87 13.08
N THR A 64 15.01 30.17 12.84
CA THR A 64 13.92 31.11 12.54
C THR A 64 14.29 32.02 11.38
N ASP A 65 14.96 31.47 10.37
CA ASP A 65 15.18 32.19 9.11
C ASP A 65 13.87 32.22 8.31
N PRO A 66 13.33 33.41 7.95
CA PRO A 66 12.09 33.52 7.20
C PRO A 66 12.18 33.00 5.75
N SER A 67 13.39 32.78 5.23
CA SER A 67 13.63 32.22 3.90
C SER A 67 13.69 30.69 3.86
N VAL A 68 13.58 30.03 5.02
CA VAL A 68 13.60 28.57 5.15
C VAL A 68 12.20 28.07 5.53
N ALA A 69 11.70 27.10 4.77
CA ALA A 69 10.43 26.45 5.00
C ALA A 69 10.56 25.28 5.99
N ALA A 70 11.63 24.50 5.89
CA ALA A 70 11.94 23.42 6.83
C ALA A 70 13.44 23.15 6.90
N TYR A 71 13.89 22.63 8.03
CA TYR A 71 15.23 22.10 8.27
C TYR A 71 15.14 20.58 8.43
N VAL A 72 16.04 19.85 7.78
CA VAL A 72 16.18 18.39 7.87
C VAL A 72 17.63 18.06 8.24
N GLY A 73 17.91 18.00 9.54
CA GLY A 73 19.28 17.92 10.03
C GLY A 73 20.04 19.20 9.69
N GLU A 74 21.07 19.12 8.84
CA GLU A 74 21.83 20.27 8.34
C GLU A 74 21.31 20.81 7.00
N GLU A 75 20.47 20.04 6.27
CA GLU A 75 19.86 20.50 5.02
C GLU A 75 18.65 21.40 5.28
N GLN A 76 18.31 22.19 4.26
CA GLN A 76 17.26 23.19 4.30
C GLN A 76 16.38 23.06 3.06
N VAL A 77 15.07 23.05 3.28
CA VAL A 77 14.07 23.30 2.24
C VAL A 77 13.75 24.79 2.29
N THR A 78 14.15 25.54 1.27
CA THR A 78 13.91 26.98 1.19
C THR A 78 12.48 27.29 0.77
N VAL A 79 12.06 28.53 0.99
CA VAL A 79 10.75 29.02 0.55
C VAL A 79 10.67 29.06 -0.97
N ASP A 80 11.72 29.50 -1.64
CA ASP A 80 11.78 29.57 -3.11
C ASP A 80 11.65 28.17 -3.74
N GLU A 81 12.27 27.15 -3.14
CA GLU A 81 12.12 25.75 -3.56
C GLU A 81 10.70 25.24 -3.38
N LEU A 82 10.07 25.55 -2.24
CA LEU A 82 8.67 25.20 -1.98
C LEU A 82 7.73 25.87 -2.99
N GLU A 83 7.88 27.17 -3.22
CA GLU A 83 7.06 27.92 -4.19
C GLU A 83 7.25 27.37 -5.61
N THR A 84 8.50 27.12 -6.02
CA THR A 84 8.79 26.48 -7.32
C THR A 84 8.14 25.10 -7.43
N ALA A 85 8.17 24.31 -6.36
CA ALA A 85 7.59 22.98 -6.32
C ALA A 85 6.04 23.00 -6.35
N VAL A 86 5.41 24.01 -5.74
CA VAL A 86 3.96 24.24 -5.82
C VAL A 86 3.58 24.67 -7.23
N ASP A 87 4.24 25.71 -7.76
CA ASP A 87 3.95 26.27 -9.08
C ASP A 87 4.07 25.22 -10.18
N SER A 88 5.15 24.44 -10.18
CA SER A 88 5.36 23.37 -11.17
C SER A 88 4.27 22.30 -11.13
N ARG A 89 3.67 22.02 -9.96
CA ARG A 89 2.56 21.05 -9.86
C ARG A 89 1.24 21.66 -10.32
N LEU A 90 1.02 22.95 -10.08
CA LEU A 90 -0.18 23.67 -10.53
C LEU A 90 -0.18 23.97 -12.04
N GLU A 91 0.91 23.68 -12.76
CA GLU A 91 0.91 23.64 -14.22
C GLU A 91 -0.04 22.56 -14.78
N ASP A 92 -0.35 21.52 -14.01
CA ASP A 92 -1.38 20.53 -14.33
C ASP A 92 -2.78 21.09 -13.99
N PRO A 93 -3.67 21.26 -14.99
CA PRO A 93 -5.00 21.82 -14.77
C PRO A 93 -5.85 21.01 -13.77
N ALA A 94 -5.70 19.68 -13.72
CA ALA A 94 -6.48 18.85 -12.80
C ALA A 94 -6.03 19.07 -11.35
N LEU A 95 -4.74 19.26 -11.11
CA LEU A 95 -4.22 19.63 -9.79
C LEU A 95 -4.59 21.05 -9.40
N ALA A 96 -4.51 21.99 -10.33
CA ALA A 96 -4.93 23.37 -10.09
C ALA A 96 -6.41 23.45 -9.69
N GLU A 97 -7.28 22.69 -10.36
CA GLU A 97 -8.69 22.58 -10.00
C GLU A 97 -8.87 21.91 -8.63
N ALA A 98 -8.14 20.81 -8.35
CA ALA A 98 -8.23 20.12 -7.07
C ALA A 98 -7.72 20.96 -5.88
N ALA A 99 -6.74 21.84 -6.11
CA ALA A 99 -6.14 22.71 -5.09
C ALA A 99 -6.91 24.02 -4.88
N ALA A 100 -7.81 24.40 -5.80
CA ALA A 100 -8.55 25.66 -5.73
C ALA A 100 -9.36 25.79 -4.43
N GLY A 101 -9.14 26.88 -3.69
CA GLY A 101 -9.75 27.13 -2.38
C GLY A 101 -9.13 26.32 -1.22
N ARG A 102 -8.05 25.58 -1.48
CA ARG A 102 -7.27 24.77 -0.51
C ARG A 102 -5.77 24.92 -0.72
N GLU A 103 -5.33 26.09 -1.18
CA GLU A 103 -3.96 26.37 -1.60
C GLU A 103 -2.95 26.19 -0.44
N ASP A 104 -3.33 26.57 0.79
CA ASP A 104 -2.49 26.39 1.98
C ASP A 104 -2.32 24.91 2.35
N GLU A 105 -3.40 24.10 2.20
CA GLU A 105 -3.35 22.65 2.41
C GLU A 105 -2.43 21.99 1.37
N PHE A 106 -2.57 22.39 0.10
CA PHE A 106 -1.72 21.92 -0.98
C PHE A 106 -0.24 22.30 -0.75
N THR A 107 0.03 23.52 -0.31
CA THR A 107 1.39 23.99 0.01
C THR A 107 2.02 23.17 1.13
N ARG A 108 1.28 22.89 2.22
CA ARG A 108 1.75 22.01 3.31
C ARG A 108 2.02 20.58 2.84
N LEU A 109 1.17 20.05 1.97
CA LEU A 109 1.35 18.74 1.38
C LEU A 109 2.64 18.67 0.53
N VAL A 110 2.90 19.68 -0.30
CA VAL A 110 4.14 19.77 -1.08
C VAL A 110 5.36 19.90 -0.16
N LEU A 111 5.29 20.74 0.88
CA LEU A 111 6.38 20.86 1.85
C LEU A 111 6.65 19.54 2.59
N THR A 112 5.61 18.81 2.97
CA THR A 112 5.73 17.48 3.59
C THR A 112 6.51 16.53 2.68
N ARG A 113 6.20 16.53 1.38
CA ARG A 113 6.88 15.69 0.38
C ARG A 113 8.34 16.09 0.18
N LEU A 114 8.66 17.39 0.17
CA LEU A 114 10.04 17.87 0.09
C LEU A 114 10.86 17.45 1.30
N VAL A 115 10.32 17.62 2.51
CA VAL A 115 10.95 17.15 3.75
C VAL A 115 11.18 15.64 3.73
N GLN A 116 10.22 14.87 3.20
CA GLN A 116 10.37 13.43 3.04
C GLN A 116 11.46 13.08 2.02
N ALA A 117 11.55 13.79 0.89
CA ALA A 117 12.62 13.57 -0.10
C ALA A 117 14.00 13.79 0.52
N GLU A 118 14.21 14.89 1.27
CA GLU A 118 15.46 15.17 2.00
C GLU A 118 15.79 14.07 3.01
N LEU A 119 14.78 13.54 3.73
CA LEU A 119 14.98 12.40 4.63
C LEU A 119 15.45 11.14 3.88
N TYR A 120 14.90 10.89 2.69
CA TYR A 120 15.30 9.75 1.86
C TYR A 120 16.69 9.93 1.24
N ASP A 121 17.11 11.16 0.96
CA ASP A 121 18.49 11.45 0.55
C ASP A 121 19.46 11.16 1.70
N ARG A 122 19.13 11.54 2.95
CA ARG A 122 19.91 11.14 4.13
C ARG A 122 19.93 9.63 4.36
N PHE A 123 18.82 8.96 4.11
CA PHE A 123 18.74 7.50 4.15
C PHE A 123 19.69 6.88 3.11
N ALA A 124 19.67 7.37 1.87
CA ALA A 124 20.57 6.94 0.81
C ALA A 124 22.05 7.15 1.18
N GLU A 125 22.39 8.34 1.69
CA GLU A 125 23.74 8.69 2.17
C GLU A 125 24.22 7.76 3.28
N ARG A 126 23.39 7.51 4.30
CA ARG A 126 23.74 6.68 5.45
C ARG A 126 24.08 5.24 5.05
N TYR A 127 23.34 4.68 4.11
CA TYR A 127 23.51 3.29 3.66
C TYR A 127 24.39 3.17 2.40
N GLY A 128 24.88 4.29 1.86
CA GLY A 128 25.76 4.29 0.68
C GLY A 128 25.08 3.77 -0.60
N VAL A 129 23.77 3.96 -0.70
CA VAL A 129 22.93 3.51 -1.83
C VAL A 129 22.61 4.71 -2.71
N THR A 130 22.46 4.48 -4.02
CA THR A 130 22.07 5.52 -4.98
C THR A 130 20.97 5.00 -5.88
N VAL A 131 20.08 5.88 -6.35
CA VAL A 131 19.05 5.64 -7.37
C VAL A 131 19.10 6.78 -8.36
N ASP A 132 19.31 6.47 -9.64
CA ASP A 132 19.34 7.47 -10.70
C ASP A 132 17.99 7.58 -11.45
N ASP A 133 17.85 8.59 -12.30
CA ASP A 133 16.62 8.80 -13.05
C ASP A 133 16.32 7.70 -14.07
N GLY A 134 17.35 6.98 -14.53
CA GLY A 134 17.22 5.84 -15.41
C GLY A 134 16.58 4.65 -14.69
N ASP A 135 16.98 4.41 -13.44
CA ASP A 135 16.36 3.39 -12.57
C ASP A 135 14.88 3.68 -12.33
N VAL A 136 14.55 4.93 -11.99
CA VAL A 136 13.16 5.35 -11.74
C VAL A 136 12.33 5.20 -13.01
N GLN A 137 12.87 5.58 -14.17
CA GLN A 137 12.16 5.43 -15.44
C GLN A 137 11.95 3.97 -15.79
N ALA A 138 12.98 3.12 -15.65
CA ALA A 138 12.86 1.69 -15.92
C ALA A 138 11.81 1.04 -15.03
N ARG A 139 11.75 1.41 -13.75
CA ARG A 139 10.73 0.91 -12.82
C ARG A 139 9.33 1.40 -13.17
N LEU A 140 9.18 2.65 -13.58
CA LEU A 140 7.89 3.17 -14.06
C LEU A 140 7.43 2.46 -15.33
N ASP A 141 8.32 2.21 -16.28
CA ASP A 141 8.00 1.49 -17.52
C ASP A 141 7.54 0.05 -17.24
N GLU A 142 8.12 -0.60 -16.23
CA GLU A 142 7.69 -1.92 -15.76
C GLU A 142 6.31 -1.86 -15.09
N LEU A 143 6.11 -0.92 -14.16
CA LEU A 143 4.85 -0.77 -13.42
C LEU A 143 3.67 -0.43 -14.34
N LEU A 144 3.92 0.37 -15.38
CA LEU A 144 2.91 0.82 -16.34
C LEU A 144 2.85 -0.07 -17.59
N ALA A 145 3.51 -1.23 -17.58
CA ALA A 145 3.57 -2.12 -18.74
C ALA A 145 2.17 -2.61 -19.13
N GLY A 146 1.70 -2.18 -20.31
CA GLY A 146 0.37 -2.54 -20.82
C GLY A 146 -0.72 -1.51 -20.52
N GLU A 147 -0.38 -0.43 -19.82
CA GLU A 147 -1.27 0.71 -19.55
C GLU A 147 -0.86 1.95 -20.37
N ASP A 148 -1.73 2.96 -20.42
CA ASP A 148 -1.39 4.29 -20.98
C ASP A 148 -0.88 5.20 -19.84
N PRO A 149 0.43 5.53 -19.80
CA PRO A 149 1.01 6.32 -18.71
C PRO A 149 0.28 7.66 -18.48
N GLU A 150 -0.14 8.34 -19.54
CA GLU A 150 -0.80 9.64 -19.41
C GLU A 150 -2.19 9.51 -18.78
N ALA A 151 -2.91 8.43 -19.07
CA ALA A 151 -4.19 8.15 -18.43
C ALA A 151 -4.02 7.86 -16.92
N VAL A 152 -2.99 7.10 -16.56
CA VAL A 152 -2.66 6.81 -15.15
C VAL A 152 -2.28 8.09 -14.40
N TYR A 153 -1.43 8.94 -14.98
CA TYR A 153 -1.07 10.21 -14.36
C TYR A 153 -2.25 11.18 -14.24
N ALA A 154 -3.12 11.27 -15.25
CA ALA A 154 -4.33 12.07 -15.15
C ALA A 154 -5.27 11.58 -14.03
N GLN A 155 -5.40 10.26 -13.85
CA GLN A 155 -6.14 9.67 -12.75
C GLN A 155 -5.51 9.99 -11.39
N ALA A 156 -4.18 9.94 -11.28
CA ALA A 156 -3.47 10.33 -10.06
C ALA A 156 -3.64 11.82 -9.75
N ALA A 157 -3.57 12.69 -10.76
CA ALA A 157 -3.77 14.13 -10.64
C ALA A 157 -5.18 14.48 -10.11
N SER A 158 -6.22 13.74 -10.54
CA SER A 158 -7.58 13.90 -10.01
C SER A 158 -7.70 13.60 -8.50
N GLN A 159 -6.71 12.91 -7.92
CA GLN A 159 -6.61 12.60 -6.51
C GLN A 159 -5.59 13.51 -5.78
N GLY A 160 -5.09 14.57 -6.43
CA GLY A 160 -4.13 15.49 -5.83
C GLY A 160 -2.67 14.99 -5.84
N VAL A 161 -2.35 13.99 -6.66
CA VAL A 161 -1.01 13.41 -6.77
C VAL A 161 -0.37 13.83 -8.09
N ALA A 162 0.73 14.59 -8.02
CA ALA A 162 1.43 15.02 -9.22
C ALA A 162 2.32 13.93 -9.81
N ARG A 163 2.61 14.02 -11.11
CA ARG A 163 3.57 13.13 -11.77
C ARG A 163 4.94 13.10 -11.09
N ALA A 164 5.40 14.27 -10.60
CA ALA A 164 6.63 14.38 -9.83
C ALA A 164 6.55 13.56 -8.53
N ASP A 165 5.40 13.55 -7.85
CA ASP A 165 5.18 12.81 -6.61
C ASP A 165 5.18 11.29 -6.86
N VAL A 166 4.62 10.83 -7.99
CA VAL A 166 4.67 9.43 -8.40
C VAL A 166 6.12 8.99 -8.65
N ARG A 167 6.88 9.79 -9.42
CA ARG A 167 8.31 9.51 -9.68
C ARG A 167 9.11 9.44 -8.38
N GLU A 168 8.88 10.37 -7.46
CA GLU A 168 9.54 10.40 -6.17
C GLU A 168 9.18 9.20 -5.30
N THR A 169 7.90 8.80 -5.27
CA THR A 169 7.46 7.58 -4.57
C THR A 169 8.19 6.34 -5.10
N VAL A 170 8.35 6.22 -6.42
CA VAL A 170 9.11 5.12 -7.04
C VAL A 170 10.59 5.18 -6.67
N ARG A 171 11.20 6.37 -6.65
CA ARG A 171 12.60 6.53 -6.20
C ARG A 171 12.78 6.06 -4.76
N GLN A 172 11.88 6.44 -3.87
CA GLN A 172 11.91 6.04 -2.46
C GLN A 172 11.73 4.53 -2.30
N GLN A 173 10.84 3.91 -3.08
CA GLN A 173 10.70 2.45 -3.11
C GLN A 173 12.01 1.76 -3.56
N LEU A 174 12.64 2.25 -4.62
CA LEU A 174 13.91 1.71 -5.12
C LEU A 174 15.05 1.88 -4.09
N LEU A 175 15.09 3.00 -3.37
CA LEU A 175 16.05 3.22 -2.30
C LEU A 175 15.87 2.19 -1.17
N ARG A 176 14.64 1.96 -0.71
CA ARG A 176 14.35 0.95 0.31
C ARG A 176 14.73 -0.45 -0.15
N GLN A 177 14.39 -0.80 -1.39
CA GLN A 177 14.76 -2.10 -1.97
C GLN A 177 16.28 -2.30 -2.00
N ARG A 178 17.04 -1.32 -2.50
CA ARG A 178 18.50 -1.41 -2.55
C ARG A 178 19.15 -1.43 -1.17
N VAL A 179 18.61 -0.68 -0.21
CA VAL A 179 19.09 -0.77 1.18
C VAL A 179 18.79 -2.16 1.73
N ALA A 180 17.58 -2.68 1.54
CA ALA A 180 17.24 -4.03 1.96
C ALA A 180 18.18 -5.07 1.34
N GLU A 181 18.50 -4.99 0.05
CA GLU A 181 19.50 -5.86 -0.60
C GLU A 181 20.88 -5.73 0.05
N SER A 182 21.34 -4.50 0.27
CA SER A 182 22.65 -4.22 0.87
C SER A 182 22.79 -4.74 2.31
N GLN A 183 21.67 -4.77 3.05
CA GLN A 183 21.60 -5.25 4.42
C GLN A 183 21.30 -6.75 4.51
N GLY A 184 21.15 -7.45 3.37
CA GLY A 184 20.78 -8.87 3.34
C GLY A 184 19.33 -9.14 3.76
N LEU A 185 18.48 -8.12 3.75
CA LEU A 185 17.04 -8.20 4.03
C LEU A 185 16.26 -8.57 2.76
N ALA A 186 16.69 -8.10 1.59
CA ALA A 186 16.07 -8.45 0.31
C ALA A 186 16.80 -9.61 -0.35
N GLY A 187 16.17 -10.77 -0.28
CA GLY A 187 16.48 -11.94 -1.09
C GLY A 187 15.18 -12.67 -1.39
N ALA A 188 15.14 -13.45 -2.48
CA ALA A 188 14.07 -14.43 -2.62
C ALA A 188 14.09 -15.30 -1.36
N ALA A 189 12.97 -15.34 -0.63
CA ALA A 189 12.84 -16.18 0.54
C ALA A 189 13.29 -17.59 0.14
N SER A 190 14.22 -18.15 0.91
CA SER A 190 14.69 -19.50 0.65
C SER A 190 13.52 -20.47 0.74
N GLU A 191 13.61 -21.61 0.06
CA GLU A 191 12.56 -22.63 0.14
C GLU A 191 12.31 -23.07 1.61
N GLU A 192 13.36 -23.08 2.43
CA GLU A 192 13.26 -23.34 3.87
C GLU A 192 12.43 -22.27 4.59
N GLN A 193 12.65 -20.99 4.31
CA GLN A 193 11.86 -19.89 4.88
C GLN A 193 10.41 -19.94 4.41
N LEU A 194 10.16 -20.20 3.13
CA LEU A 194 8.82 -20.33 2.60
C LEU A 194 8.07 -21.53 3.20
N ARG A 195 8.76 -22.66 3.41
CA ARG A 195 8.17 -23.82 4.09
C ARG A 195 7.87 -23.54 5.56
N ALA A 196 8.77 -22.84 6.27
CA ALA A 196 8.52 -22.43 7.64
C ALA A 196 7.32 -21.49 7.74
N ALA A 197 7.22 -20.49 6.85
CA ALA A 197 6.08 -19.58 6.77
C ALA A 197 4.78 -20.33 6.43
N TYR A 198 4.82 -21.31 5.52
CA TYR A 198 3.69 -22.19 5.25
C TYR A 198 3.23 -22.93 6.50
N GLU A 199 4.16 -23.55 7.24
CA GLU A 199 3.84 -24.28 8.47
C GLU A 199 3.27 -23.38 9.57
N GLU A 200 3.77 -22.16 9.69
CA GLU A 200 3.27 -21.16 10.62
C GLU A 200 1.86 -20.67 10.24
N GLN A 201 1.61 -20.47 8.95
CA GLN A 201 0.33 -19.97 8.43
C GLN A 201 -0.70 -21.07 8.18
N LEU A 202 -0.32 -22.35 8.27
CA LEU A 202 -1.21 -23.51 8.08
C LEU A 202 -2.57 -23.36 8.78
N PRO A 203 -2.66 -22.94 10.05
CA PRO A 203 -3.94 -22.76 10.73
C PRO A 203 -4.84 -21.71 10.08
N ALA A 204 -4.26 -20.62 9.56
CA ALA A 204 -5.00 -19.55 8.88
C ALA A 204 -5.36 -19.92 7.43
N LEU A 205 -4.51 -20.72 6.77
CA LEU A 205 -4.73 -21.22 5.42
C LEU A 205 -5.73 -22.39 5.37
N SER A 206 -5.90 -23.11 6.48
CA SER A 206 -6.79 -24.26 6.59
C SER A 206 -8.25 -23.83 6.61
N GLN A 207 -9.06 -24.45 5.76
CA GLN A 207 -10.50 -24.25 5.71
C GLN A 207 -11.21 -25.47 6.30
N VAL A 208 -12.23 -25.23 7.11
CA VAL A 208 -13.10 -26.30 7.59
C VAL A 208 -14.12 -26.64 6.51
N SER A 209 -14.26 -27.92 6.18
CA SER A 209 -15.35 -28.41 5.32
C SER A 209 -16.62 -28.50 6.16
N LEU A 210 -17.56 -27.58 5.95
CA LEU A 210 -18.76 -27.46 6.77
C LEU A 210 -20.01 -27.81 5.96
N GLY A 211 -20.83 -28.69 6.51
CA GLY A 211 -22.20 -28.92 6.10
C GLY A 211 -23.15 -28.74 7.29
N TYR A 212 -24.36 -28.24 7.05
CA TYR A 212 -25.42 -28.26 8.06
C TYR A 212 -26.78 -28.56 7.42
N VAL A 213 -27.64 -29.28 8.14
CA VAL A 213 -28.98 -29.67 7.70
C VAL A 213 -29.98 -29.43 8.82
N ASN A 214 -31.04 -28.67 8.55
CA ASN A 214 -32.10 -28.46 9.54
C ASN A 214 -33.13 -29.58 9.45
N VAL A 215 -33.31 -30.34 10.54
CA VAL A 215 -34.24 -31.48 10.63
C VAL A 215 -35.39 -31.17 11.59
N PRO A 216 -36.56 -31.81 11.45
CA PRO A 216 -37.77 -31.40 12.18
C PRO A 216 -37.71 -31.63 13.70
N ASP A 217 -36.97 -32.65 14.15
CA ASP A 217 -36.90 -33.05 15.56
C ASP A 217 -35.59 -33.77 15.90
N GLN A 218 -35.38 -34.03 17.19
CA GLN A 218 -34.18 -34.71 17.70
C GLN A 218 -34.04 -36.14 17.17
N ALA A 219 -35.13 -36.87 16.94
CA ALA A 219 -35.05 -38.24 16.46
C ALA A 219 -34.55 -38.30 15.00
N ALA A 220 -34.99 -37.35 14.18
CA ALA A 220 -34.45 -37.15 12.83
C ALA A 220 -32.97 -36.72 12.87
N ALA A 221 -32.59 -35.89 13.85
CA ALA A 221 -31.20 -35.46 14.04
C ALA A 221 -30.28 -36.63 14.41
N ASP A 222 -30.70 -37.45 15.38
CA ASP A 222 -29.95 -38.63 15.81
C ASP A 222 -29.79 -39.64 14.67
N ALA A 223 -30.83 -39.84 13.85
CA ALA A 223 -30.77 -40.69 12.68
C ALA A 223 -29.81 -40.17 11.60
N ALA A 224 -29.83 -38.85 11.34
CA ALA A 224 -28.92 -38.21 10.39
C ALA A 224 -27.47 -38.25 10.89
N VAL A 225 -27.23 -38.00 12.18
CA VAL A 225 -25.91 -38.10 12.81
C VAL A 225 -25.38 -39.53 12.70
N ALA A 226 -26.18 -40.54 13.03
CA ALA A 226 -25.79 -41.94 12.91
C ALA A 226 -25.48 -42.33 11.46
N ALA A 227 -26.25 -41.84 10.50
CA ALA A 227 -26.01 -42.08 9.07
C ALA A 227 -24.69 -41.44 8.60
N LEU A 228 -24.42 -40.19 8.98
CA LEU A 228 -23.18 -39.48 8.62
C LEU A 228 -21.94 -40.06 9.30
N GLN A 229 -22.08 -40.59 10.52
CA GLN A 229 -20.99 -41.29 11.21
C GLN A 229 -20.66 -42.63 10.53
N ALA A 230 -21.66 -43.30 9.93
CA ALA A 230 -21.46 -44.55 9.21
C ALA A 230 -20.95 -44.33 7.78
N ASP A 231 -21.43 -43.29 7.11
CA ASP A 231 -21.07 -42.92 5.74
C ASP A 231 -21.09 -41.39 5.57
N PRO A 232 -19.93 -40.72 5.69
CA PRO A 232 -19.81 -39.28 5.48
C PRO A 232 -20.25 -38.82 4.07
N ALA A 233 -20.15 -39.68 3.06
CA ALA A 233 -20.55 -39.36 1.69
C ALA A 233 -22.09 -39.32 1.53
N ALA A 234 -22.85 -39.75 2.54
CA ALA A 234 -24.31 -39.65 2.53
C ALA A 234 -24.85 -38.23 2.72
N TYR A 235 -23.98 -37.25 3.04
CA TYR A 235 -24.41 -35.87 3.33
C TYR A 235 -25.34 -35.25 2.26
N PRO A 236 -25.01 -35.25 0.96
CA PRO A 236 -25.89 -34.63 -0.04
C PRO A 236 -27.27 -35.31 -0.12
N ALA A 237 -27.34 -36.63 0.12
CA ALA A 237 -28.60 -37.37 0.13
C ALA A 237 -29.46 -37.03 1.37
N ILE A 238 -28.82 -36.74 2.51
CA ILE A 238 -29.51 -36.28 3.72
C ILE A 238 -29.97 -34.84 3.55
N ALA A 239 -29.11 -33.95 3.04
CA ALA A 239 -29.46 -32.55 2.76
C ALA A 239 -30.64 -32.43 1.79
N ALA A 240 -30.70 -33.29 0.76
CA ALA A 240 -31.80 -33.32 -0.21
C ALA A 240 -33.15 -33.76 0.41
N GLN A 241 -33.14 -34.51 1.53
CA GLN A 241 -34.37 -34.89 2.24
C GLN A 241 -34.95 -33.74 3.06
N TYR A 242 -34.13 -32.76 3.43
CA TYR A 242 -34.52 -31.63 4.28
C TYR A 242 -34.11 -30.28 3.64
N PRO A 243 -34.65 -29.93 2.46
CA PRO A 243 -34.31 -28.68 1.80
C PRO A 243 -34.85 -27.48 2.60
N GLY A 244 -34.07 -26.39 2.65
CA GLY A 244 -34.50 -25.16 3.30
C GLY A 244 -33.37 -24.14 3.40
N GLU A 245 -33.70 -22.91 3.83
CA GLU A 245 -32.73 -21.82 3.99
C GLU A 245 -31.68 -22.12 5.08
N ALA A 246 -32.02 -22.96 6.04
CA ALA A 246 -31.15 -23.44 7.11
C ALA A 246 -30.49 -24.80 6.80
N THR A 247 -30.42 -25.20 5.53
CA THR A 247 -29.74 -26.41 5.07
C THR A 247 -28.76 -26.05 3.95
N LEU A 248 -27.50 -26.45 4.08
CA LEU A 248 -26.57 -26.46 2.96
C LEU A 248 -26.80 -27.71 2.11
N PRO A 249 -26.91 -27.57 0.77
CA PRO A 249 -27.10 -28.72 -0.11
C PRO A 249 -25.84 -29.60 -0.21
N GLU A 250 -24.66 -28.99 -0.09
CA GLU A 250 -23.36 -29.64 -0.19
C GLU A 250 -22.42 -29.12 0.91
N VAL A 251 -21.45 -29.94 1.29
CA VAL A 251 -20.37 -29.54 2.20
C VAL A 251 -19.48 -28.55 1.47
N ALA A 252 -19.23 -27.39 2.08
CA ALA A 252 -18.42 -26.34 1.47
C ALA A 252 -17.26 -25.94 2.38
N PRO A 253 -16.07 -25.67 1.82
CA PRO A 253 -14.95 -25.18 2.60
C PRO A 253 -15.21 -23.75 3.07
N ARG A 254 -14.88 -23.44 4.32
CA ARG A 254 -14.97 -22.10 4.91
C ARG A 254 -13.82 -21.82 5.87
N SER A 255 -13.39 -20.56 5.96
CA SER A 255 -12.50 -20.12 7.03
C SER A 255 -13.24 -20.12 8.38
N ALA A 256 -12.51 -20.32 9.47
CA ALA A 256 -13.07 -20.35 10.82
C ALA A 256 -13.85 -19.06 11.17
N GLU A 257 -13.40 -17.91 10.65
CA GLU A 257 -14.02 -16.60 10.83
C GLU A 257 -15.41 -16.47 10.16
N LEU A 258 -15.68 -17.28 9.13
CA LEU A 258 -16.94 -17.30 8.39
C LEU A 258 -17.90 -18.41 8.87
N VAL A 259 -17.54 -19.12 9.94
CA VAL A 259 -18.43 -20.09 10.60
C VAL A 259 -19.48 -19.30 11.40
N PRO A 260 -20.79 -19.57 11.22
CA PRO A 260 -21.83 -18.90 11.99
C PRO A 260 -21.59 -19.04 13.50
N PRO A 261 -21.70 -17.96 14.30
CA PRO A 261 -21.37 -18.00 15.73
C PRO A 261 -22.05 -19.12 16.54
N PRO A 262 -23.34 -19.47 16.30
CA PRO A 262 -23.96 -20.59 17.02
C PRO A 262 -23.30 -21.96 16.80
N LEU A 263 -22.49 -22.09 15.74
CA LEU A 263 -21.82 -23.33 15.35
C LEU A 263 -20.34 -23.34 15.70
N ALA A 264 -19.75 -22.20 16.09
CA ALA A 264 -18.31 -22.03 16.24
C ALA A 264 -17.71 -23.06 17.22
N ASP A 265 -18.27 -23.21 18.41
CA ASP A 265 -17.77 -24.16 19.43
C ASP A 265 -17.91 -25.62 18.97
N ALA A 266 -19.03 -25.94 18.33
CA ALA A 266 -19.30 -27.29 17.84
C ALA A 266 -18.34 -27.67 16.69
N VAL A 267 -18.06 -26.74 15.79
CA VAL A 267 -17.13 -26.95 14.67
C VAL A 267 -15.68 -26.98 15.14
N ALA A 268 -15.29 -26.10 16.06
CA ALA A 268 -13.91 -26.02 16.57
C ALA A 268 -13.50 -27.26 17.39
N SER A 269 -14.45 -27.94 18.03
CA SER A 269 -14.20 -29.13 18.85
C SER A 269 -14.44 -30.46 18.13
N ALA A 270 -15.05 -30.43 16.94
CA ALA A 270 -15.37 -31.63 16.18
C ALA A 270 -14.13 -32.24 15.51
N ALA A 271 -14.08 -33.57 15.50
CA ALA A 271 -13.10 -34.30 14.69
C ALA A 271 -13.52 -34.30 13.21
N PRO A 272 -12.58 -34.41 12.26
CA PRO A 272 -12.91 -34.55 10.84
C PRO A 272 -13.83 -35.74 10.58
N ASN A 273 -14.73 -35.59 9.60
CA ASN A 273 -15.75 -36.56 9.21
C ASN A 273 -16.70 -36.96 10.34
N THR A 274 -17.08 -36.01 11.21
CA THR A 274 -18.06 -36.24 12.27
C THR A 274 -19.28 -35.34 12.13
N ALA A 275 -20.41 -35.84 12.64
CA ALA A 275 -21.65 -35.09 12.72
C ALA A 275 -22.09 -34.94 14.17
N THR A 276 -22.70 -33.80 14.49
CA THR A 276 -23.31 -33.51 15.79
C THR A 276 -24.64 -32.78 15.60
N SER A 277 -25.55 -32.92 16.54
CA SER A 277 -26.82 -32.20 16.55
C SER A 277 -26.77 -31.02 17.53
N LEU A 278 -27.25 -29.86 17.12
CA LEU A 278 -27.31 -28.65 17.94
C LEU A 278 -28.66 -27.96 17.79
N THR A 279 -29.26 -27.55 18.92
CA THR A 279 -30.45 -26.71 18.92
C THR A 279 -30.03 -25.25 18.86
N VAL A 280 -30.34 -24.57 17.76
CA VAL A 280 -30.07 -23.14 17.60
C VAL A 280 -31.28 -22.35 18.11
N PRO A 281 -31.12 -21.35 19.00
CA PRO A 281 -32.21 -20.45 19.36
C PRO A 281 -32.86 -19.81 18.12
N ASP A 282 -34.18 -19.64 18.15
CA ASP A 282 -34.96 -19.01 17.08
C ASP A 282 -35.00 -19.76 15.73
N LEU A 283 -34.41 -20.96 15.64
CA LEU A 283 -34.56 -21.86 14.50
C LEU A 283 -35.53 -23.01 14.85
N PRO A 284 -36.63 -23.20 14.09
CA PRO A 284 -37.51 -24.34 14.30
C PRO A 284 -36.84 -25.64 13.83
N GLY A 285 -36.66 -26.58 14.74
CA GLY A 285 -36.07 -27.89 14.48
C GLY A 285 -34.76 -28.10 15.25
N VAL A 286 -33.97 -29.05 14.76
CA VAL A 286 -32.64 -29.35 15.27
C VAL A 286 -31.67 -29.27 14.09
N LEU A 287 -30.52 -28.61 14.28
CA LEU A 287 -29.52 -28.49 13.23
C LEU A 287 -28.51 -29.63 13.36
N VAL A 288 -28.36 -30.41 12.31
CA VAL A 288 -27.29 -31.41 12.19
C VAL A 288 -26.11 -30.74 11.52
N VAL A 289 -25.00 -30.60 12.23
CA VAL A 289 -23.75 -30.02 11.74
C VAL A 289 -22.80 -31.16 11.39
N PHE A 290 -22.26 -31.13 10.18
CA PHE A 290 -21.26 -32.07 9.69
C PHE A 290 -19.95 -31.33 9.43
N VAL A 291 -18.86 -31.86 9.99
CA VAL A 291 -17.50 -31.36 9.80
C VAL A 291 -16.76 -32.41 8.98
N GLY A 292 -16.44 -32.08 7.72
CA GLY A 292 -15.67 -32.93 6.82
C GLY A 292 -14.16 -32.80 7.03
N GLU A 293 -13.38 -33.36 6.11
CA GLU A 293 -11.92 -33.17 6.13
C GLU A 293 -11.56 -31.70 5.89
N PRO A 294 -10.62 -31.13 6.65
CA PRO A 294 -10.16 -29.78 6.40
C PRO A 294 -9.55 -29.69 5.00
N VAL A 295 -9.90 -28.63 4.28
CA VAL A 295 -9.25 -28.29 3.01
C VAL A 295 -8.03 -27.48 3.35
N VAL A 296 -6.86 -28.08 3.15
CA VAL A 296 -5.57 -27.44 3.36
C VAL A 296 -4.94 -27.25 1.99
N PRO A 297 -4.68 -26.01 1.56
CA PRO A 297 -4.00 -25.78 0.30
C PRO A 297 -2.56 -26.31 0.41
N THR A 298 -2.06 -26.88 -0.68
CA THR A 298 -0.69 -27.38 -0.76
C THR A 298 0.31 -26.22 -0.79
N PHE A 299 1.55 -26.50 -0.38
CA PHE A 299 2.63 -25.51 -0.44
C PHE A 299 2.76 -24.86 -1.83
N GLU A 300 2.70 -25.66 -2.91
CA GLU A 300 2.82 -25.14 -4.28
C GLU A 300 1.65 -24.22 -4.69
N GLU A 301 0.45 -24.42 -4.14
CA GLU A 301 -0.71 -23.58 -4.42
C GLU A 301 -0.60 -22.20 -3.76
N VAL A 302 -0.02 -22.12 -2.56
CA VAL A 302 0.13 -20.85 -1.81
C VAL A 302 1.51 -20.23 -1.93
N ARG A 303 2.48 -20.94 -2.53
CA ARG A 303 3.86 -20.46 -2.68
C ARG A 303 3.95 -19.03 -3.25
N PRO A 304 3.21 -18.64 -4.31
CA PRO A 304 3.27 -17.27 -4.81
C PRO A 304 2.85 -16.22 -3.76
N GLN A 305 1.85 -16.54 -2.93
CA GLN A 305 1.37 -15.66 -1.86
C GLN A 305 2.40 -15.55 -0.73
N LEU A 306 3.09 -16.64 -0.41
CA LEU A 306 4.18 -16.65 0.59
C LEU A 306 5.40 -15.86 0.10
N GLU A 307 5.74 -15.97 -1.18
CA GLU A 307 6.80 -15.17 -1.80
C GLU A 307 6.45 -13.67 -1.79
N GLU A 308 5.20 -13.32 -2.07
CA GLU A 308 4.71 -11.93 -1.97
C GLU A 308 4.73 -11.42 -0.52
N ALA A 309 4.28 -12.23 0.45
CA ALA A 309 4.31 -11.88 1.87
C ALA A 309 5.75 -11.62 2.36
N ALA A 310 6.71 -12.47 1.98
CA ALA A 310 8.12 -12.28 2.31
C ALA A 310 8.71 -11.00 1.69
N GLN A 311 8.27 -10.61 0.50
CA GLN A 311 8.63 -9.31 -0.08
C GLN A 311 8.02 -8.14 0.72
N GLY A 312 6.79 -8.27 1.20
CA GLY A 312 6.15 -7.30 2.08
C GLY A 312 6.87 -7.14 3.42
N GLU A 313 7.35 -8.23 4.02
CA GLU A 313 8.18 -8.20 5.23
C GLU A 313 9.51 -7.48 4.99
N THR A 314 10.10 -7.68 3.81
CA THR A 314 11.34 -6.98 3.40
C THR A 314 11.13 -5.46 3.30
N ASP A 315 10.05 -5.00 2.66
CA ASP A 315 9.74 -3.57 2.61
C ASP A 315 9.45 -3.01 4.00
N THR A 316 8.72 -3.76 4.84
CA THR A 316 8.49 -3.40 6.25
C THR A 316 9.80 -3.20 7.01
N ALA A 317 10.73 -4.15 6.92
CA ALA A 317 12.04 -4.04 7.55
C ALA A 317 12.84 -2.84 7.01
N ALA A 318 12.75 -2.56 5.71
CA ALA A 318 13.39 -1.38 5.11
C ALA A 318 12.76 -0.07 5.61
N GLN A 319 11.44 -0.02 5.84
CA GLN A 319 10.77 1.13 6.43
C GLN A 319 11.20 1.38 7.87
N GLU A 320 11.46 0.34 8.66
CA GLU A 320 12.04 0.48 10.00
C GLU A 320 13.42 1.16 9.96
N LEU A 321 14.24 0.87 8.94
CA LEU A 321 15.52 1.55 8.75
C LEU A 321 15.33 3.04 8.40
N VAL A 322 14.32 3.38 7.59
CA VAL A 322 13.96 4.78 7.32
C VAL A 322 13.51 5.48 8.60
N ALA A 323 12.69 4.83 9.42
CA ALA A 323 12.25 5.36 10.71
C ALA A 323 13.44 5.62 11.66
N GLN A 324 14.41 4.71 11.72
CA GLN A 324 15.65 4.90 12.49
C GLN A 324 16.47 6.11 12.00
N VAL A 325 16.52 6.35 10.69
CA VAL A 325 17.16 7.57 10.15
C VAL A 325 16.39 8.80 10.58
N ARG A 326 15.07 8.78 10.48
CA ARG A 326 14.20 9.89 10.90
C ARG A 326 14.40 10.26 12.36
N GLU A 327 14.46 9.27 13.26
CA GLU A 327 14.71 9.49 14.70
C GLU A 327 16.08 10.13 14.97
N GLY A 328 17.06 9.89 14.10
CA GLY A 328 18.40 10.47 14.18
C GLY A 328 18.53 11.87 13.56
N VAL A 329 17.48 12.40 12.92
CA VAL A 329 17.49 13.67 12.19
C VAL A 329 16.56 14.67 12.86
N ASP A 330 17.11 15.84 13.21
CA ASP A 330 16.31 16.96 13.73
C ASP A 330 15.53 17.62 12.59
N ILE A 331 14.22 17.42 12.55
CA ILE A 331 13.32 18.02 11.57
C ILE A 331 12.55 19.16 12.21
N THR A 332 12.72 20.38 11.70
CA THR A 332 12.02 21.58 12.18
C THR A 332 11.33 22.28 11.03
N VAL A 333 10.03 22.53 11.13
CA VAL A 333 9.26 23.27 10.12
C VAL A 333 9.05 24.70 10.59
N ASN A 334 9.09 25.65 9.66
CA ASN A 334 8.79 27.05 9.96
C ASN A 334 7.31 27.17 10.38
N PRO A 335 7.01 27.75 11.57
CA PRO A 335 5.65 27.80 12.11
C PRO A 335 4.61 28.44 11.19
N ARG A 336 5.03 29.30 10.25
CA ARG A 336 4.12 29.89 9.26
C ARG A 336 3.45 28.85 8.35
N PHE A 337 4.10 27.70 8.17
CA PHE A 337 3.58 26.59 7.37
C PHE A 337 2.87 25.55 8.21
N GLY A 338 3.10 25.50 9.53
CA GLY A 338 2.45 24.56 10.42
C GLY A 338 3.40 23.86 11.38
N VAL A 339 2.94 22.73 11.92
CA VAL A 339 3.69 21.85 12.82
C VAL A 339 3.72 20.43 12.26
N ILE A 340 4.72 19.64 12.66
CA ILE A 340 4.80 18.23 12.28
C ILE A 340 3.96 17.39 13.25
N GLU A 341 2.99 16.66 12.72
CA GLU A 341 2.21 15.63 13.43
C GLU A 341 2.23 14.34 12.62
N GLU A 342 2.64 13.24 13.25
CA GLU A 342 2.73 11.90 12.62
C GLU A 342 3.54 11.85 11.29
N GLY A 343 4.37 12.86 11.03
CA GLY A 343 5.14 12.98 9.77
C GLY A 343 4.48 13.78 8.66
N ALA A 344 3.30 14.34 8.90
CA ALA A 344 2.67 15.33 8.04
C ALA A 344 2.80 16.73 8.65
N ILE A 345 2.79 17.75 7.79
CA ILE A 345 2.73 19.15 8.23
C ILE A 345 1.26 19.57 8.28
N VAL A 346 0.79 19.90 9.47
CA VAL A 346 -0.59 20.28 9.75
C VAL A 346 -0.66 21.74 10.21
N PRO A 347 -1.83 22.41 10.11
CA PRO A 347 -2.00 23.75 10.67
C PRO A 347 -1.60 23.78 12.14
N SER A 348 -0.89 24.83 12.57
CA SER A 348 -0.66 25.05 13.99
C SER A 348 -1.95 25.54 14.64
N ASP A 349 -2.54 24.77 15.56
CA ASP A 349 -3.73 25.16 16.32
C ASP A 349 -3.51 26.35 17.29
N GLY A 350 -2.33 26.99 17.24
CA GLY A 350 -1.94 28.11 18.10
C GLY A 350 -1.80 29.44 17.36
N GLY A 351 -2.86 30.27 17.42
CA GLY A 351 -2.70 31.70 17.73
C GLY A 351 -2.73 32.73 16.59
N VAL A 352 -3.94 33.20 16.23
CA VAL A 352 -4.21 34.64 16.04
C VAL A 352 -5.66 35.07 16.34
N VAL A 353 -6.61 34.14 16.53
CA VAL A 353 -8.03 34.50 16.65
C VAL A 353 -8.48 34.75 18.10
N ASP A 354 -7.87 34.12 19.11
CA ASP A 354 -8.28 34.30 20.51
C ASP A 354 -7.83 35.62 21.15
N LEU A 355 -6.93 36.38 20.53
CA LEU A 355 -6.44 37.65 21.07
C LEU A 355 -7.30 38.87 20.68
N LEU A 356 -8.31 38.70 19.84
CA LEU A 356 -9.18 39.82 19.42
C LEU A 356 -10.59 39.77 20.02
N GLU A 357 -11.04 38.64 20.59
CA GLU A 357 -12.35 38.57 21.25
C GLU A 357 -12.33 39.08 22.69
N GLU A 358 -11.20 38.97 23.41
CA GLU A 358 -11.12 39.42 24.82
C GLU A 358 -10.84 40.93 24.99
N ALA A 359 -10.47 41.65 23.93
CA ALA A 359 -10.23 43.10 23.97
C ALA A 359 -11.46 43.95 23.58
N GLY A 360 -12.58 43.32 23.21
CA GLY A 360 -13.83 43.99 22.79
C GLY A 360 -14.85 44.23 23.91
N GLY A 361 -14.47 44.04 25.18
CA GLY A 361 -15.33 44.20 26.35
C GLY A 361 -15.75 45.65 26.64
N THR A 362 -16.80 46.09 25.96
CA THR A 362 -17.61 47.30 26.15
C THR A 362 -17.60 47.87 27.58
N ALA A 363 -17.11 49.10 27.72
CA ALA A 363 -17.29 49.92 28.92
C ALA A 363 -18.78 50.27 29.12
N PRO A 364 -19.36 50.12 30.33
CA PRO A 364 -20.73 50.52 30.56
C PRO A 364 -20.86 52.05 30.60
N ALA A 365 -21.70 52.57 29.70
CA ALA A 365 -22.11 53.96 29.66
C ALA A 365 -22.96 54.32 30.89
N ALA A 366 -22.64 55.45 31.49
CA ALA A 366 -23.43 56.10 32.53
C ALA A 366 -24.68 56.77 31.93
N ALA A 367 -25.84 56.47 32.50
CA ALA A 367 -27.07 57.28 32.52
C ALA A 367 -27.75 56.88 33.85
N GLY A 368 -28.18 57.76 34.75
CA GLY A 368 -28.75 59.09 34.58
C GLY A 368 -30.22 59.03 35.00
N ASP A 369 -30.47 58.98 36.33
CA ASP A 369 -31.46 59.79 37.07
C ASP A 369 -31.19 59.68 38.58
#